data_AF-A0A7V9V5C0-F1
#
_entry.id   AF-A0A7V9V5C0-F1
#
_cell.length_a   1.000
_cell.length_b   1.000
_cell.length_c   1.000
_cell.angle_alpha   90.00
_cell.angle_beta   90.00
_cell.angle_gamma   90.00
#
_symmetry.space_group_name_H-M   'P 1'
#
loop_
_entity.id
_entity.type
_entity.pdbx_description
1 polymer ?
#
loop_
_entity_poly.entity_id
_entity_poly.type
_entity_poly.pdbx_seq_one_letter_code
_entity_poly.pdbx_strand_id
1 'polypeptide(L)'
;MWSEDDFQYAVENTRVIVAPEQQIATFGATSFRFYLISELMDQVNEVRVRDGRIHAERPQIVTPENYARLLLEGFGDKAQRYIEQL
;
A
#
# COMPACT_ATOMS: atom_id res chain seq x y z
N MET A 1 11.77 1.98 19.61
CA MET A 1 11.30 1.01 18.61
C MET A 1 9.81 0.86 18.86
N TRP A 2 8.96 1.14 17.87
CA TRP A 2 7.50 1.06 18.08
C TRP A 2 7.07 -0.39 18.27
N SER A 3 6.19 -0.63 19.24
CA SER A 3 5.61 -1.94 19.54
C SER A 3 4.27 -2.13 18.83
N GLU A 4 3.76 -3.36 18.80
CA GLU A 4 2.41 -3.66 18.29
C GLU A 4 1.32 -2.86 19.05
N ASP A 5 1.49 -2.71 20.36
CA ASP A 5 0.56 -1.95 21.21
C ASP A 5 0.52 -0.46 20.81
N ASP A 6 1.66 0.12 20.42
CA ASP A 6 1.73 1.50 19.93
C ASP A 6 0.91 1.68 18.64
N PHE A 7 0.92 0.68 17.75
CA PHE A 7 0.12 0.69 16.53
C PHE A 7 -1.38 0.54 16.83
N GLN A 8 -1.73 -0.43 17.67
CA GLN A 8 -3.12 -0.67 18.04
C GLN A 8 -3.73 0.56 18.71
N TYR A 9 -2.99 1.18 19.64
CA TYR A 9 -3.39 2.43 20.28
C TYR A 9 -3.63 3.55 19.26
N ALA A 10 -2.71 3.73 18.29
CA ALA A 10 -2.86 4.76 17.27
C ALA A 10 -4.11 4.52 16.39
N VAL A 11 -4.41 3.28 16.03
CA VAL A 11 -5.59 2.92 15.24
C VAL A 11 -6.88 3.19 16.01
N GLU A 12 -6.97 2.76 17.27
CA GLU A 12 -8.16 2.93 18.11
C GLU A 12 -8.47 4.40 18.42
N ASN A 13 -7.44 5.24 18.54
CA ASN A 13 -7.60 6.66 18.88
C ASN A 13 -7.66 7.57 17.65
N THR A 14 -7.49 7.05 16.42
CA THR A 14 -7.61 7.86 15.21
C THR A 14 -9.07 8.07 14.83
N ARG A 15 -9.48 9.33 14.70
CA ARG A 15 -10.81 9.73 14.24
C ARG A 15 -10.76 10.33 12.84
N VAL A 16 -11.64 9.87 11.96
CA VAL A 16 -11.83 10.47 10.63
C VAL A 16 -12.64 11.76 10.75
N ILE A 17 -12.02 12.91 10.46
CA ILE A 17 -12.69 14.23 10.48
C ILE A 17 -13.40 14.50 9.15
N VAL A 18 -12.77 14.12 8.03
CA VAL A 18 -13.31 14.26 6.67
C VAL A 18 -13.10 12.93 5.95
N ALA A 19 -14.20 12.30 5.56
CA ALA A 19 -14.15 11.10 4.73
C ALA A 19 -13.97 11.51 3.25
N PRO A 20 -13.30 10.69 2.43
CA PRO A 20 -13.18 10.97 1.00
C PRO A 20 -14.57 11.00 0.34
N GLU A 21 -14.81 12.01 -0.50
CA GLU A 21 -16.09 12.21 -1.20
C GLU A 21 -16.37 11.14 -2.27
N GLN A 22 -15.30 10.52 -2.79
CA GLN A 22 -15.39 9.46 -3.78
C GLN A 22 -14.80 8.17 -3.23
N GLN A 23 -15.53 7.07 -3.41
CA GLN A 23 -14.99 5.75 -3.15
C GLN A 23 -13.86 5.47 -4.14
N ILE A 24 -12.73 4.97 -3.62
CA ILE A 24 -11.64 4.48 -4.45
C ILE A 24 -12.22 3.36 -5.32
N ALA A 25 -12.10 3.49 -6.65
CA ALA A 25 -12.61 2.47 -7.56
C ALA A 25 -11.83 1.18 -7.33
N THR A 26 -12.48 0.18 -6.73
CA THR A 26 -11.87 -1.10 -6.33
C THR A 26 -11.46 -1.99 -7.50
N PHE A 27 -11.98 -1.72 -8.71
CA PHE A 27 -11.74 -2.53 -9.92
C PHE A 27 -10.95 -1.81 -11.02
N GLY A 28 -10.56 -0.55 -10.80
CA GLY A 28 -9.80 0.25 -11.76
C GLY A 28 -8.48 0.73 -11.18
N ALA A 29 -7.51 1.04 -12.05
CA ALA A 29 -6.29 1.71 -11.61
C ALA A 29 -6.65 3.11 -11.11
N THR A 30 -6.52 3.35 -9.81
CA THR A 30 -6.82 4.63 -9.17
C THR A 30 -5.58 5.16 -8.50
N SER A 31 -5.22 6.40 -8.82
CA SER A 31 -4.14 7.10 -8.15
C SER A 31 -4.63 8.44 -7.62
N PHE A 32 -4.54 8.64 -6.31
CA PHE A 32 -4.99 9.87 -5.67
C PHE A 32 -3.97 10.37 -4.65
N ARG A 33 -3.93 11.69 -4.48
CA ARG A 33 -3.13 12.33 -3.45
C ARG A 33 -3.94 12.39 -2.16
N PHE A 34 -3.31 12.10 -1.04
CA PHE A 34 -3.93 12.19 0.27
C PHE A 34 -3.15 13.14 1.19
N TYR A 35 -3.86 13.64 2.18
CA TYR A 35 -3.30 14.34 3.33
C TYR A 35 -3.82 13.65 4.59
N LEU A 36 -2.91 13.33 5.50
CA LEU A 36 -3.21 12.83 6.83
C LEU A 36 -2.74 13.85 7.85
N ILE A 37 -3.65 14.33 8.67
CA ILE A 37 -3.36 15.25 9.77
C ILE A 37 -3.51 14.44 11.06
N SER A 38 -2.43 14.33 11.83
CA SER A 38 -2.46 13.64 13.14
C SER A 38 -1.77 14.50 14.19
N GLU A 39 -2.21 14.41 15.43
CA GLU A 39 -1.45 14.93 16.57
C GLU A 39 -0.18 14.09 16.79
N LEU A 40 0.80 14.68 17.46
CA LEU A 40 2.00 13.98 17.90
C LEU A 40 1.74 13.31 19.25
N MET A 41 1.95 12.01 19.31
CA MET A 41 1.72 11.23 20.55
C MET A 41 2.68 11.64 21.67
N ASP A 42 3.83 12.21 21.31
CA ASP A 42 4.90 12.66 22.19
C ASP A 42 4.80 14.16 22.56
N GLN A 43 3.98 14.96 21.88
CA GLN A 43 3.94 16.41 22.06
C GLN A 43 2.52 16.99 21.96
N VAL A 44 2.08 17.68 23.01
CA VAL A 44 0.75 18.32 23.08
C VAL A 44 0.77 19.64 22.28
N ASN A 45 -0.34 19.94 21.58
CA ASN A 45 -0.50 21.10 20.71
C ASN A 45 0.37 21.11 19.44
N GLU A 46 0.99 19.99 19.08
CA GLU A 46 1.65 19.83 17.80
C GLU A 46 0.91 18.86 16.88
N VAL A 47 0.83 19.23 15.60
CA VAL A 47 0.21 18.42 14.55
C VAL A 47 1.22 18.10 13.46
N ARG A 48 1.20 16.86 12.97
CA ARG A 48 1.98 16.41 11.82
C ARG A 48 1.07 16.21 10.62
N VAL A 49 1.37 16.94 9.55
CA VAL A 49 0.74 16.74 8.24
C VAL A 49 1.63 15.81 7.43
N ARG A 50 1.06 14.70 6.95
CA ARG A 50 1.71 13.76 6.03
C ARG A 50 0.96 13.82 4.71
N ASP A 51 1.69 13.92 3.61
CA ASP A 51 1.11 13.82 2.28
C ASP A 51 1.76 12.67 1.50
N GLY A 52 1.04 12.18 0.51
CA GLY A 52 1.50 11.09 -0.31
C GLY A 52 0.55 10.80 -1.45
N ARG A 53 0.95 9.84 -2.29
CA ARG A 53 0.15 9.37 -3.42
C ARG A 53 -0.10 7.88 -3.23
N ILE A 54 -1.38 7.49 -3.18
CA ILE A 54 -1.77 6.09 -3.15
C ILE A 54 -2.00 5.66 -4.59
N HIS A 55 -1.43 4.51 -4.95
CA HIS A 55 -1.64 3.83 -6.21
C HIS A 55 -2.36 2.51 -5.91
N ALA A 56 -3.60 2.40 -6.34
CA ALA A 56 -4.37 1.17 -6.30
C ALA A 56 -4.44 0.64 -7.73
N GLU A 57 -3.72 -0.44 -8.03
CA GLU A 57 -3.75 -1.09 -9.33
C GLU A 57 -4.93 -2.05 -9.44
N ARG A 58 -5.35 -2.34 -10.68
CA ARG A 58 -6.41 -3.32 -10.92
C ARG A 58 -5.93 -4.71 -10.50
N PRO A 59 -6.67 -5.45 -9.65
CA PRO A 59 -6.31 -6.82 -9.32
C PRO A 59 -6.31 -7.67 -10.59
N GLN A 60 -5.20 -8.36 -10.86
CA GLN A 60 -5.06 -9.26 -11.99
C GLN A 60 -5.14 -10.72 -11.52
N ILE A 61 -5.90 -11.53 -12.25
CA ILE A 61 -5.85 -12.98 -12.10
C ILE A 61 -4.65 -13.46 -12.92
N VAL A 62 -3.63 -13.96 -12.23
CA VAL A 62 -2.43 -14.54 -12.85
C VAL A 62 -2.50 -16.06 -12.77
N THR A 63 -2.21 -16.73 -13.89
CA THR A 63 -1.98 -18.17 -13.87
C THR A 63 -0.60 -18.45 -13.26
N PRO A 64 -0.36 -19.66 -12.69
CA PRO A 64 0.93 -20.01 -12.12
C PRO A 64 2.10 -19.76 -13.08
N GLU A 65 1.92 -20.07 -14.37
CA GLU A 65 2.95 -19.90 -15.41
C GLU A 65 3.27 -18.41 -15.64
N ASN A 66 2.24 -17.56 -15.66
CA ASN A 66 2.42 -16.12 -15.84
C ASN A 66 2.99 -15.44 -14.60
N TYR A 67 2.63 -15.90 -13.40
CA TYR A 67 3.22 -15.41 -12.16
C TYR A 67 4.73 -15.72 -12.10
N ALA A 68 5.11 -16.93 -12.48
CA ALA A 68 6.51 -17.34 -12.57
C ALA A 68 7.31 -16.46 -13.55
N ARG A 69 6.73 -16.13 -14.72
CA ARG A 69 7.37 -15.22 -15.69
C ARG A 69 7.49 -13.78 -15.19
N LEU A 70 6.47 -13.25 -14.51
CA LEU A 70 6.50 -11.92 -13.88
C LEU A 70 7.61 -11.82 -12.83
N LEU A 71 7.79 -12.83 -11.98
CA LEU A 71 8.87 -12.87 -10.99
C LEU A 71 10.26 -12.89 -11.61
N LEU A 72 10.37 -13.44 -12.82
CA LEU A 72 11.63 -13.54 -13.57
C LEU A 72 11.88 -12.35 -14.50
N GLU A 73 10.94 -11.40 -14.58
CA GLU A 73 11.08 -10.22 -15.40
C GLU A 73 12.30 -9.40 -14.92
N GLY A 74 13.32 -9.26 -15.78
CA GLY A 74 14.59 -8.63 -15.44
C GLY A 74 15.72 -9.56 -14.99
N PHE A 75 15.47 -10.85 -14.75
CA PHE A 75 16.50 -11.84 -14.38
C PHE A 75 17.19 -12.52 -15.58
N GLY A 76 16.70 -12.27 -16.79
CA GLY A 76 17.29 -12.73 -18.06
C GLY A 76 17.05 -14.20 -18.40
N ASP A 77 17.51 -14.61 -19.60
CA ASP A 77 17.17 -15.88 -20.26
C ASP A 77 17.52 -17.16 -19.48
N LYS A 78 18.42 -17.07 -18.50
CA LYS A 78 18.80 -18.23 -17.67
C LYS A 78 17.71 -18.60 -16.68
N ALA A 79 17.08 -17.58 -16.07
CA ALA A 79 16.04 -17.81 -15.09
C ALA A 79 14.76 -18.36 -15.74
N GLN A 80 14.46 -17.88 -16.95
CA GLN A 80 13.32 -18.34 -17.75
C GLN A 80 13.46 -19.83 -18.13
N ARG A 81 14.65 -20.26 -18.56
CA ARG A 81 14.95 -21.67 -18.87
C ARG A 81 14.86 -22.59 -17.66
N TYR A 82 15.19 -22.10 -16.45
CA TYR A 82 15.09 -22.89 -15.24
C TYR A 82 13.64 -23.25 -14.89
N ILE A 83 12.71 -22.31 -15.09
CA ILE A 83 11.28 -22.56 -14.85
C ILE A 83 10.66 -23.43 -15.95
N GLU A 84 11.12 -23.32 -17.20
CA GLU A 84 10.69 -24.23 -18.28
C GLU A 84 11.10 -25.70 -18.07
N GLN A 85 12.06 -25.96 -17.17
CA GLN A 85 12.54 -27.31 -16.83
C GLN A 85 11.87 -27.90 -15.57
N LEU A 86 11.03 -27.13 -14.88
CA LEU A 86 10.26 -27.54 -13.71
C LEU A 86 8.83 -27.94 -14.11
#